data_AF-A0A352IT53-F1
#
_entry.id   AF-A0A352IT53-F1
#
_cell.length_a   1.000
_cell.length_b   1.000
_cell.length_c   1.000
_cell.angle_alpha   90.00
_cell.angle_beta   90.00
_cell.angle_gamma   90.00
#
_symmetry.space_group_name_H-M   'P 1'
#
loop_
_entity.id
_entity.type
_entity.pdbx_description
1 polymer ?
#
loop_
_entity_poly.entity_id
_entity_poly.type
_entity_poly.pdbx_seq_one_letter_code
_entity_poly.pdbx_strand_id
1 'polypeptide(L)' 'MEEAWKVADDIGFPCIIRPSFTMGGSGGGIAYNRDEFEEICTRGLDLSPTNELLIDESLIGWKEYE' A
#
# COMPACT_ATOMS: atom_id res chain seq x y z
N MET A 1 -8.08 6.83 -5.53
CA MET A 1 -8.72 6.39 -4.28
C MET A 1 -9.82 5.35 -4.49
N GLU A 2 -10.80 5.56 -5.35
CA GLU A 2 -11.87 4.55 -5.56
C GLU A 2 -11.32 3.17 -5.98
N GLU A 3 -10.34 3.13 -6.88
CA GLU A 3 -9.68 1.88 -7.29
C GLU A 3 -8.91 1.22 -6.14
N ALA A 4 -8.21 2.01 -5.33
CA ALA A 4 -7.49 1.53 -4.16
C ALA A 4 -8.45 0.86 -3.16
N TRP A 5 -9.63 1.46 -2.93
CA TRP A 5 -10.66 0.88 -2.07
C TRP A 5 -11.20 -0.45 -2.59
N LYS A 6 -11.40 -0.58 -3.91
CA LYS A 6 -11.84 -1.85 -4.51
C LYS A 6 -10.85 -2.98 -4.24
N VAL A 7 -9.55 -2.69 -4.32
CA VAL A 7 -8.51 -3.68 -4.01
C VAL A 7 -8.49 -4.00 -2.52
N ALA A 8 -8.52 -2.99 -1.65
CA ALA A 8 -8.51 -3.20 -0.19
C ALA A 8 -9.73 -4.00 0.31
N ASP A 9 -10.92 -3.77 -0.27
CA ASP A 9 -12.12 -4.54 0.07
C ASP A 9 -12.05 -6.00 -0.45
N ASP A 10 -11.23 -6.30 -1.47
CA ASP A 10 -11.01 -7.66 -2.00
C ASP A 10 -10.02 -8.46 -1.15
N ILE A 11 -8.89 -7.87 -0.76
CA ILE A 11 -7.81 -8.55 -0.02
C ILE A 11 -7.93 -8.44 1.52
N GLY A 12 -8.61 -7.42 2.03
CA GLY A 12 -8.76 -7.15 3.46
C GLY A 12 -7.54 -6.52 4.15
N PHE A 13 -7.63 -6.38 5.47
CA PHE A 13 -6.57 -5.80 6.32
C PHE A 13 -5.92 -6.86 7.24
N PRO A 14 -4.61 -6.74 7.56
CA PRO A 14 -3.72 -5.70 7.06
C PRO A 14 -3.34 -5.89 5.58
N CYS A 15 -3.11 -4.80 4.86
CA CYS A 15 -2.59 -4.83 3.48
C CYS A 15 -1.32 -4.00 3.37
N ILE A 16 -0.43 -4.37 2.43
CA ILE A 16 0.82 -3.65 2.15
C ILE A 16 0.60 -2.73 0.96
N ILE A 17 0.99 -1.46 1.08
CA ILE A 17 0.88 -0.45 0.03
C ILE A 17 2.29 -0.08 -0.44
N ARG A 18 2.55 -0.19 -1.75
CA ARG A 18 3.84 0.05 -2.39
C ARG A 18 3.68 1.02 -3.56
N PRO A 19 4.16 2.26 -3.45
CA PRO A 19 4.11 3.21 -4.56
C PRO A 19 5.07 2.86 -5.69
N SER A 20 4.60 2.95 -6.93
CA SER A 20 5.43 2.70 -8.11
C SER A 20 6.53 3.75 -8.24
N PHE A 21 7.70 3.33 -8.71
CA PHE A 21 8.91 4.16 -8.90
C PHE A 21 9.44 4.84 -7.62
N THR A 22 9.18 4.25 -6.46
CA THR A 22 9.80 4.63 -5.18
C THR A 22 10.72 3.51 -4.66
N MET A 23 11.65 3.84 -3.77
CA MET A 23 12.56 2.86 -3.14
C MET A 23 12.62 3.07 -1.63
N GLY A 24 13.12 2.05 -0.91
CA GLY A 24 13.28 2.10 0.56
C GLY A 24 11.96 2.22 1.33
N GLY A 25 10.83 1.84 0.70
CA GLY A 25 9.50 1.98 1.31
C GLY A 25 8.96 3.42 1.32
N SER A 26 9.57 4.36 0.61
CA SER A 26 9.15 5.77 0.59
C SER A 26 7.70 5.92 0.11
N GLY A 27 6.83 6.46 0.96
CA GLY A 27 5.40 6.64 0.65
C GLY A 27 4.55 5.37 0.75
N GLY A 28 5.16 4.21 1.02
CA GLY A 28 4.47 2.96 1.29
C GLY A 28 4.17 2.76 2.77
N GLY A 29 3.63 1.59 3.09
CA GLY A 29 3.34 1.19 4.46
C GLY A 29 2.43 -0.02 4.58
N ILE A 30 2.07 -0.33 5.81
CA ILE A 30 1.09 -1.37 6.14
C ILE A 30 -0.13 -0.64 6.70
N ALA A 31 -1.31 -0.88 6.13
CA ALA A 31 -2.56 -0.37 6.65
C ALA A 31 -3.27 -1.47 7.44
N TYR A 32 -3.58 -1.22 8.71
CA TYR A 32 -4.33 -2.14 9.57
C TYR A 32 -5.83 -1.82 9.59
N ASN A 33 -6.21 -0.62 9.14
CA ASN A 33 -7.57 -0.14 9.12
C ASN A 33 -7.76 0.87 7.97
N ARG A 34 -9.01 1.31 7.80
CA ARG A 34 -9.43 2.21 6.73
C ARG A 34 -8.78 3.60 6.81
N ASP A 35 -8.61 4.13 8.00
CA ASP A 35 -8.06 5.49 8.18
C ASP A 35 -6.56 5.51 7.81
N GLU A 36 -5.81 4.50 8.26
CA GLU A 36 -4.41 4.31 7.87
C GLU A 36 -4.26 4.06 6.37
N PHE A 37 -5.17 3.27 5.79
CA PHE A 37 -5.17 2.99 4.36
C PHE A 37 -5.30 4.28 3.54
N GLU A 38 -6.25 5.14 3.88
CA GLU A 38 -6.45 6.40 3.18
C GLU A 38 -5.23 7.32 3.32
N GLU A 39 -4.66 7.45 4.52
CA GLU A 39 -3.46 8.27 4.75
C GLU A 39 -2.27 7.77 3.90
N ILE A 40 -2.00 6.47 3.94
CA ILE A 40 -0.86 5.86 3.23
C ILE A 40 -1.08 5.94 1.71
N CYS A 41 -2.28 5.65 1.21
CA CYS A 41 -2.57 5.74 -0.22
C CYS A 41 -2.47 7.18 -0.74
N THR A 42 -2.99 8.17 -0.02
CA THR A 42 -2.88 9.58 -0.43
C THR A 42 -1.42 10.00 -0.48
N ARG A 43 -0.64 9.69 0.55
CA ARG A 43 0.79 9.99 0.59
C ARG A 43 1.56 9.27 -0.52
N GLY A 44 1.26 8.01 -0.76
CA GLY A 44 1.94 7.18 -1.75
C GLY A 44 1.64 7.62 -3.19
N LEU A 45 0.42 8.04 -3.49
CA LEU A 45 0.04 8.59 -4.80
C LEU A 45 0.77 9.90 -5.11
N ASP A 46 0.87 10.80 -4.12
CA ASP A 46 1.59 12.06 -4.26
C ASP A 46 3.10 11.86 -4.48
N LEU A 47 3.67 10.83 -3.83
CA LEU A 47 5.09 10.49 -3.96
C LEU A 47 5.43 9.65 -5.19
N SER A 48 4.48 8.95 -5.78
CA SER A 48 4.70 8.12 -6.96
C SER A 48 4.88 9.01 -8.20
N PRO A 49 6.03 8.95 -8.90
CA PRO A 49 6.22 9.66 -10.17
C PRO A 49 5.19 9.33 -11.25
N THR A 50 4.52 8.18 -11.13
CA THR A 50 3.49 7.70 -12.06
C THR A 50 2.09 7.73 -11.48
N ASN A 51 1.90 8.28 -10.26
CA ASN A 51 0.62 8.32 -9.56
C ASN A 51 -0.03 6.92 -9.47
N GLU A 52 0.78 5.91 -9.14
CA GLU A 52 0.36 4.50 -9.12
C GLU A 52 0.80 3.83 -7.81
N LEU A 53 -0.07 2.96 -7.29
CA LEU A 53 0.17 2.14 -6.11
C LEU A 53 -0.10 0.67 -6.44
N LEU A 54 0.71 -0.20 -5.85
CA LEU A 54 0.43 -1.62 -5.73
C LEU A 54 0.00 -1.93 -4.29
N ILE A 55 -1.11 -2.65 -4.14
CA ILE A 55 -1.67 -3.03 -2.83
C ILE A 55 -1.71 -4.55 -2.77
N ASP A 56 -0.99 -5.13 -1.82
CA ASP A 56 -0.80 -6.57 -1.66
C ASP A 56 -1.41 -7.07 -0.35
N GLU A 57 -1.83 -8.34 -0.35
CA GLU A 57 -2.26 -9.04 0.87
C GLU A 57 -1.11 -9.20 1.87
N SER A 58 -1.45 -9.36 3.15
CA SER A 58 -0.43 -9.52 4.19
C SER A 58 0.35 -10.83 4.07
N LEU A 59 1.67 -10.71 3.87
CA LEU A 59 2.63 -11.79 4.11
C LEU A 59 3.43 -11.56 5.40
N ILE A 60 2.92 -10.74 6.32
CA ILE A 60 3.59 -10.45 7.60
C ILE A 60 3.85 -11.76 8.36
N GLY A 61 5.08 -11.92 8.83
CA GLY A 61 5.53 -13.13 9.55
C GLY A 61 6.16 -14.19 8.65
N TRP A 62 6.16 -14.01 7.33
CA TRP A 62 6.93 -14.87 6.42
C TRP A 62 8.42 -14.56 6.50
N LYS A 63 9.24 -15.53 6.10
CA LYS A 63 10.70 -15.33 6.01
C LYS A 63 11.00 -14.48 4.78
N GLU A 64 11.75 -13.40 4.98
CA GLU A 64 12.28 -12.54 3.92
C GLU A 64 13.75 -12.92 3.63
N TYR A 65 14.11 -12.92 2.35
CA TYR A 65 15.47 -13.22 1.86
C TYR A 65 15.81 -12.22 0.76
N GLU A 66 17.09 -11.83 0.68
CA GLU A 66 17.66 -10.92 -0.34
C GLU A 66 18.55 -11.68 -1.33
#